data_AF-A0A2A4NEZ2-F1
#
_entry.id   AF-A0A2A4NEZ2-F1
#
_cell.length_a   1.000
_cell.length_b   1.000
_cell.length_c   1.000
_cell.angle_alpha   90.00
_cell.angle_beta   90.00
_cell.angle_gamma   90.00
#
_symmetry.space_group_name_H-M   'P 1'
#
loop_
_entity.id
_entity.type
_entity.pdbx_description
1 polymer ?
#
loop_
_entity_poly.entity_id
_entity_poly.type
_entity_poly.pdbx_seq_one_letter_code
_entity_poly.pdbx_strand_id
1 'polypeptide(L)'
;MKYSLLVLFLLSSLRICLAQSVLDGSDEGKRGDFRLMFYNVENLFDCFDDSLTLDNEFLPMGVRNWTWKKYQKKSQKIRKVILAAGGWEFPDLIGLCEIENRFVIDGLFKIGYLNKVGYQIIHRESPDRRGIDVALVYHPETFQPIDTSFLKLKYKGDSISTTREILYVKGKTHTDDTLHIFVNHWPSRWGGQLESENRRISAANLLKEKVSEIFKNNSNSLIVIMGDFNDYPENRSLRTELNALEPGKVFCNSKLYNLAYPFLKKTGLGSHKYQGKWGMLDQFIVSGSLLNKSGVLYCEPNNMSLFKPDFLLETDRTYFGQKPFRSFVGYKFNDGFSDHLPIILDLWR
;
A
#
# COMPACT_ATOMS: atom_id res chain seq x y z
N MET A 1 -41.71 -50.24 30.81
CA MET A 1 -40.29 -50.03 30.42
C MET A 1 -40.25 -48.94 29.37
N LYS A 2 -39.82 -47.75 29.77
CA LYS A 2 -38.59 -47.08 29.30
C LYS A 2 -38.71 -46.37 27.93
N TYR A 3 -38.90 -45.05 28.05
CA TYR A 3 -38.04 -43.98 27.52
C TYR A 3 -37.62 -44.00 26.04
N SER A 4 -38.01 -42.92 25.35
CA SER A 4 -37.11 -41.84 24.87
C SER A 4 -37.16 -41.52 23.38
N LEU A 5 -37.55 -40.25 23.15
CA LEU A 5 -36.89 -39.25 22.29
C LEU A 5 -36.14 -39.77 21.06
N LEU A 6 -36.60 -39.35 19.89
CA LEU A 6 -35.70 -38.83 18.86
C LEU A 6 -36.40 -37.76 18.01
N VAL A 7 -36.67 -36.61 18.63
CA VAL A 7 -36.78 -35.34 17.91
C VAL A 7 -35.35 -34.99 17.49
N LEU A 8 -34.93 -35.43 16.31
CA LEU A 8 -33.65 -35.03 15.73
C LEU A 8 -33.85 -33.66 15.07
N PHE A 9 -33.48 -32.66 15.85
CA PHE A 9 -33.19 -31.29 15.45
C PHE A 9 -32.43 -31.26 14.11
N LEU A 10 -33.11 -30.87 13.04
CA LEU A 10 -32.48 -30.35 11.81
C LEU A 10 -32.13 -28.87 12.04
N LEU A 11 -31.23 -28.61 13.00
CA LEU A 11 -30.43 -27.39 13.00
C LEU A 11 -29.27 -27.63 12.03
N SER A 12 -29.55 -27.53 10.73
CA SER A 12 -28.52 -27.22 9.77
C SER A 12 -27.99 -25.83 10.13
N SER A 13 -26.94 -25.80 10.95
CA SER A 13 -26.14 -24.62 11.17
C SER A 13 -25.59 -24.19 9.81
N LEU A 14 -26.30 -23.24 9.20
CA LEU A 14 -25.80 -22.43 8.12
C LEU A 14 -24.62 -21.65 8.72
N ARG A 15 -23.44 -22.26 8.74
CA ARG A 15 -22.20 -21.51 8.95
C ARG A 15 -22.00 -20.68 7.71
N ILE A 16 -22.65 -19.52 7.68
CA ILE A 16 -22.21 -18.40 6.88
C ILE A 16 -20.78 -18.18 7.33
N CYS A 17 -19.83 -18.57 6.49
CA CYS A 17 -18.44 -18.22 6.65
C CYS A 17 -18.38 -16.71 6.42
N LEU A 18 -18.66 -15.94 7.47
CA LEU A 18 -18.32 -14.53 7.50
C LEU A 18 -16.81 -14.50 7.38
N ALA A 19 -16.32 -14.18 6.18
CA ALA A 19 -14.96 -13.72 6.02
C ALA A 19 -14.87 -12.37 6.73
N GLN A 20 -14.69 -12.40 8.05
CA GLN A 20 -14.36 -11.21 8.82
C GLN A 20 -13.00 -10.74 8.31
N SER A 21 -12.98 -9.59 7.63
CA SER A 21 -11.76 -8.85 7.39
C SER A 21 -11.23 -8.40 8.75
N VAL A 22 -10.23 -9.10 9.29
CA VAL A 22 -9.55 -8.66 10.51
C VAL A 22 -8.64 -7.49 10.12
N LEU A 23 -9.12 -6.28 10.40
CA LEU A 23 -8.32 -5.06 10.34
C LEU A 23 -7.60 -4.93 11.68
N ASP A 24 -6.35 -5.36 11.73
CA ASP A 24 -5.54 -5.21 12.94
C ASP A 24 -5.16 -3.72 13.08
N GLY A 25 -5.73 -3.04 14.07
CA GLY A 25 -5.39 -1.65 14.40
C GLY A 25 -6.54 -0.64 14.42
N SER A 26 -7.75 -1.01 13.99
CA SER A 26 -8.97 -0.20 14.10
C SER A 26 -10.01 -0.87 15.02
N ASP A 27 -10.94 -0.12 15.59
CA ASP A 27 -12.16 -0.70 16.19
C ASP A 27 -12.84 -1.61 15.16
N GLU A 28 -13.14 -2.85 15.53
CA GLU A 28 -13.67 -3.87 14.63
C GLU A 28 -14.87 -3.33 13.80
N GLY A 29 -14.75 -3.40 12.47
CA GLY A 29 -15.89 -3.28 11.55
C GLY A 29 -16.37 -1.87 11.18
N LYS A 30 -15.72 -0.79 11.65
CA LYS A 30 -16.07 0.57 11.25
C LYS A 30 -15.22 1.07 10.07
N ARG A 31 -15.82 1.14 8.87
CA ARG A 31 -15.26 1.86 7.71
C ARG A 31 -15.55 3.36 7.86
N GLY A 32 -14.57 4.19 7.55
CA GLY A 32 -14.74 5.65 7.51
C GLY A 32 -15.48 6.10 6.25
N ASP A 33 -15.75 7.40 6.17
CA ASP A 33 -16.46 8.02 5.04
C ASP A 33 -15.61 8.15 3.77
N PHE A 34 -14.29 7.97 3.89
CA PHE A 34 -13.36 7.95 2.76
C PHE A 34 -12.17 7.04 3.05
N ARG A 35 -12.03 5.95 2.29
CA ARG A 35 -11.06 4.88 2.53
C ARG A 35 -9.93 4.91 1.52
N LEU A 36 -8.70 4.98 2.02
CA LEU A 36 -7.48 4.81 1.25
C LEU A 36 -6.87 3.44 1.54
N MET A 37 -6.33 2.80 0.51
CA MET A 37 -5.59 1.55 0.60
C MET A 37 -4.22 1.73 -0.06
N PHE A 38 -3.18 1.16 0.52
CA PHE A 38 -1.89 1.00 -0.16
C PHE A 38 -1.46 -0.47 -0.16
N TYR A 39 -0.91 -0.95 -1.29
CA TYR A 39 -0.43 -2.31 -1.42
C TYR A 39 0.77 -2.45 -2.37
N ASN A 40 1.90 -2.92 -1.84
CA ASN A 40 2.98 -3.47 -2.66
C ASN A 40 2.54 -4.85 -3.19
N VAL A 41 2.46 -4.99 -4.52
CA VAL A 41 1.92 -6.20 -5.16
C VAL A 41 2.98 -7.25 -5.50
N GLU A 42 4.24 -7.08 -5.08
CA GLU A 42 5.37 -8.00 -5.30
C GLU A 42 5.61 -8.32 -6.78
N ASN A 43 6.16 -7.37 -7.54
CA ASN A 43 6.59 -7.58 -8.93
C ASN A 43 5.48 -8.12 -9.83
N LEU A 44 4.47 -7.30 -10.12
CA LEU A 44 3.46 -7.62 -11.12
C LEU A 44 3.94 -7.16 -12.50
N PHE A 45 4.58 -8.09 -13.21
CA PHE A 45 5.01 -7.97 -14.59
C PHE A 45 3.97 -8.61 -15.53
N ASP A 46 3.90 -8.15 -16.77
CA ASP A 46 3.32 -8.87 -17.90
C ASP A 46 4.26 -10.01 -18.33
N CYS A 47 4.10 -10.55 -19.54
CA CYS A 47 4.87 -11.72 -20.00
C CYS A 47 5.59 -11.44 -21.33
N PHE A 48 5.81 -10.18 -21.66
CA PHE A 48 6.41 -9.70 -22.89
C PHE A 48 7.73 -9.02 -22.55
N ASP A 49 8.75 -9.23 -23.38
CA ASP A 49 10.08 -8.66 -23.18
C ASP A 49 10.08 -7.16 -23.51
N ASP A 50 10.51 -6.35 -22.54
CA ASP A 50 10.85 -4.95 -22.76
C ASP A 50 12.36 -4.73 -22.76
N SER A 51 12.91 -4.56 -23.98
CA SER A 51 14.34 -4.29 -24.21
C SER A 51 14.92 -3.07 -23.49
N LEU A 52 14.08 -2.18 -22.94
CA LEU A 52 14.50 -0.99 -22.20
C LEU A 52 14.67 -1.25 -20.69
N THR A 53 14.18 -2.38 -20.19
CA THR A 53 14.20 -2.71 -18.76
C THR A 53 14.91 -4.04 -18.47
N LEU A 54 15.01 -4.40 -17.19
CA LEU A 54 15.62 -5.65 -16.71
C LEU A 54 14.54 -6.62 -16.22
N ASP A 55 13.49 -6.79 -17.02
CA ASP A 55 12.32 -7.65 -16.78
C ASP A 55 12.56 -9.15 -17.05
N ASN A 56 13.65 -9.50 -17.76
CA ASN A 56 14.04 -10.85 -18.19
C ASN A 56 13.80 -11.99 -17.16
N GLU A 57 13.93 -11.71 -15.87
CA GLU A 57 13.62 -12.66 -14.79
C GLU A 57 12.16 -13.14 -14.83
N PHE A 58 11.24 -12.24 -15.20
CA PHE A 58 9.79 -12.40 -15.30
C PHE A 58 9.29 -12.61 -16.73
N LEU A 59 10.04 -13.36 -17.54
CA LEU A 59 9.56 -13.85 -18.84
C LEU A 59 9.18 -15.35 -18.79
N PRO A 60 8.38 -15.86 -19.75
CA PRO A 60 8.03 -17.28 -19.82
C PRO A 60 9.25 -18.21 -19.85
N MET A 61 10.32 -17.77 -20.52
CA MET A 61 11.61 -18.45 -20.61
C MET A 61 12.64 -17.96 -19.57
N GLY A 62 12.27 -16.97 -18.76
CA GLY A 62 13.10 -16.42 -17.68
C GLY A 62 13.20 -17.36 -16.48
N VAL A 63 14.08 -17.03 -15.52
CA VAL A 63 14.36 -17.89 -14.35
C VAL A 63 13.15 -18.08 -13.41
N ARG A 64 12.17 -17.17 -13.43
CA ARG A 64 10.89 -17.34 -12.70
C ARG A 64 9.86 -18.16 -13.48
N ASN A 65 10.13 -18.44 -14.75
CA ASN A 65 9.20 -19.06 -15.69
C ASN A 65 7.85 -18.32 -15.64
N TRP A 66 7.85 -17.00 -15.76
CA TRP A 66 6.66 -16.19 -15.58
C TRP A 66 5.76 -16.31 -16.80
N THR A 67 4.74 -17.15 -16.71
CA THR A 67 3.82 -17.43 -17.81
C THR A 67 2.54 -16.61 -17.67
N TRP A 68 1.82 -16.45 -18.77
CA TRP A 68 0.50 -15.82 -18.79
C TRP A 68 -0.45 -16.38 -17.71
N LYS A 69 -0.41 -17.70 -17.47
CA LYS A 69 -1.20 -18.35 -16.43
C LYS A 69 -0.82 -17.89 -15.01
N LYS A 70 0.47 -17.66 -14.74
CA LYS A 70 0.94 -17.13 -13.44
C LYS A 70 0.54 -15.67 -13.27
N TYR A 71 0.69 -14.86 -14.31
CA TYR A 71 0.20 -13.48 -14.35
C TYR A 71 -1.30 -13.42 -14.01
N GLN A 72 -2.14 -14.16 -14.74
CA GLN A 72 -3.58 -14.19 -14.51
C GLN A 72 -3.95 -14.59 -13.07
N LYS A 73 -3.30 -15.62 -12.52
CA LYS A 73 -3.49 -16.05 -11.13
C LYS A 73 -3.14 -14.96 -10.14
N LYS A 74 -1.98 -14.31 -10.31
CA LYS A 74 -1.53 -13.22 -9.44
C LYS A 74 -2.48 -12.02 -9.54
N SER A 75 -2.88 -11.63 -10.75
CA SER A 75 -3.86 -10.56 -10.95
C SER A 75 -5.20 -10.86 -10.26
N GLN A 76 -5.73 -12.08 -10.38
CA GLN A 76 -6.98 -12.48 -9.70
C GLN A 76 -6.87 -12.38 -8.18
N LYS A 77 -5.72 -12.73 -7.61
CA LYS A 77 -5.46 -12.60 -6.18
C LYS A 77 -5.39 -11.15 -5.72
N ILE A 78 -4.69 -10.30 -6.45
CA ILE A 78 -4.64 -8.86 -6.14
C ILE A 78 -6.05 -8.27 -6.19
N ARG A 79 -6.87 -8.60 -7.20
CA ARG A 79 -8.29 -8.21 -7.25
C ARG A 79 -9.05 -8.70 -6.02
N LYS A 80 -8.87 -9.96 -5.61
CA LYS A 80 -9.48 -10.51 -4.39
C LYS A 80 -9.11 -9.68 -3.16
N VAL A 81 -7.86 -9.25 -3.03
CA VAL A 81 -7.39 -8.43 -1.91
C VAL A 81 -8.07 -7.06 -1.92
N ILE A 82 -8.10 -6.38 -3.06
CA ILE A 82 -8.75 -5.06 -3.20
C ILE A 82 -10.24 -5.15 -2.82
N LEU A 83 -10.94 -6.17 -3.33
CA LEU A 83 -12.36 -6.39 -3.01
C LEU A 83 -12.58 -6.66 -1.52
N ALA A 84 -11.73 -7.50 -0.92
CA ALA A 84 -11.86 -7.86 0.49
C ALA A 84 -11.46 -6.70 1.44
N ALA A 85 -10.51 -5.86 1.04
CA ALA A 85 -10.09 -4.67 1.80
C ALA A 85 -11.17 -3.56 1.83
N GLY A 86 -12.00 -3.50 0.79
CA GLY A 86 -13.15 -2.59 0.76
C GLY A 86 -14.23 -2.95 1.78
N GLY A 87 -14.47 -4.24 2.02
CA GLY A 87 -15.60 -4.70 2.83
C GLY A 87 -16.90 -4.64 2.02
N TRP A 88 -17.88 -3.87 2.50
CA TRP A 88 -19.18 -3.71 1.83
C TRP A 88 -19.16 -2.70 0.67
N GLU A 89 -18.18 -1.81 0.66
CA GLU A 89 -17.96 -0.81 -0.38
C GLU A 89 -16.51 -0.91 -0.88
N PHE A 90 -16.15 -0.20 -1.94
CA PHE A 90 -14.78 -0.24 -2.44
C PHE A 90 -13.92 0.88 -1.84
N PRO A 91 -12.58 0.72 -1.80
CA PRO A 91 -11.69 1.83 -1.41
C PRO A 91 -11.82 3.02 -2.37
N ASP A 92 -11.88 4.24 -1.85
CA ASP A 92 -11.96 5.45 -2.65
C ASP A 92 -10.66 5.72 -3.41
N LEU A 93 -9.52 5.43 -2.76
CA LEU A 93 -8.19 5.53 -3.32
C LEU A 93 -7.39 4.26 -3.06
N ILE A 94 -6.67 3.80 -4.08
CA ILE A 94 -5.78 2.64 -4.01
C ILE A 94 -4.41 3.06 -4.56
N GLY A 95 -3.42 3.19 -3.68
CA GLY A 95 -2.02 3.28 -4.07
C GLY A 95 -1.43 1.88 -4.28
N LEU A 96 -0.73 1.68 -5.39
CA LEU A 96 -0.03 0.43 -5.68
C LEU A 96 1.44 0.73 -5.97
N CYS A 97 2.32 -0.24 -5.69
CA CYS A 97 3.68 -0.25 -6.22
C CYS A 97 4.09 -1.64 -6.69
N GLU A 98 5.18 -1.69 -7.43
CA GLU A 98 5.68 -2.89 -8.14
C GLU A 98 4.77 -3.34 -9.29
N ILE A 99 4.23 -2.35 -10.02
CA ILE A 99 3.47 -2.52 -11.27
C ILE A 99 4.40 -2.24 -12.43
N GLU A 100 4.49 -3.13 -13.41
CA GLU A 100 5.44 -2.91 -14.51
C GLU A 100 5.03 -1.79 -15.48
N ASN A 101 3.80 -1.84 -15.99
CA ASN A 101 3.38 -0.93 -17.04
C ASN A 101 1.86 -0.75 -17.10
N ARG A 102 1.41 0.03 -18.10
CA ARG A 102 -0.03 0.31 -18.26
C ARG A 102 -0.86 -0.94 -18.57
N PHE A 103 -0.32 -1.88 -19.34
CA PHE A 103 -1.02 -3.12 -19.69
C PHE A 103 -1.32 -3.95 -18.43
N VAL A 104 -0.36 -4.03 -17.51
CA VAL A 104 -0.52 -4.75 -16.25
C VAL A 104 -1.67 -4.20 -15.40
N ILE A 105 -1.69 -2.89 -15.16
CA ILE A 105 -2.69 -2.27 -14.27
C ILE A 105 -4.07 -2.19 -14.93
N ASP A 106 -4.14 -1.99 -16.25
CA ASP A 106 -5.41 -2.12 -16.98
C ASP A 106 -5.92 -3.56 -16.89
N GLY A 107 -5.02 -4.55 -16.97
CA GLY A 107 -5.32 -5.94 -16.70
C GLY A 107 -5.98 -6.12 -15.33
N LEU A 108 -5.49 -5.47 -14.26
CA LEU A 108 -6.10 -5.55 -12.93
C LEU A 108 -7.51 -4.95 -12.86
N PHE A 109 -7.70 -3.72 -13.33
CA PHE A 109 -8.91 -2.94 -13.03
C PHE A 109 -9.97 -2.96 -14.15
N LYS A 110 -9.59 -3.13 -15.40
CA LYS A 110 -10.52 -3.11 -16.55
C LYS A 110 -11.07 -4.49 -16.90
N ILE A 111 -10.91 -5.47 -16.02
CA ILE A 111 -11.39 -6.84 -16.21
C ILE A 111 -12.18 -7.29 -14.98
N GLY A 112 -13.25 -8.06 -15.21
CA GLY A 112 -14.03 -8.69 -14.15
C GLY A 112 -14.82 -7.70 -13.32
N TYR A 113 -14.93 -7.95 -12.01
CA TYR A 113 -15.80 -7.17 -11.14
C TYR A 113 -15.32 -5.72 -10.91
N LEU A 114 -14.00 -5.49 -10.84
CA LEU A 114 -13.45 -4.14 -10.69
C LEU A 114 -13.78 -3.22 -11.87
N ASN A 115 -13.97 -3.78 -13.08
CA ASN A 115 -14.36 -2.99 -14.24
C ASN A 115 -15.74 -2.33 -14.05
N LYS A 116 -16.64 -3.02 -13.32
CA LYS A 116 -17.99 -2.50 -13.02
C LYS A 116 -17.96 -1.35 -12.01
N VAL A 117 -16.90 -1.24 -11.22
CA VAL A 117 -16.71 -0.15 -10.25
C VAL A 117 -16.30 1.15 -10.95
N GLY A 118 -15.76 1.08 -12.17
CA GLY A 118 -15.44 2.27 -12.96
C GLY A 118 -14.21 3.05 -12.47
N TYR A 119 -13.31 2.39 -11.74
CA TYR A 119 -12.04 2.96 -11.29
C TYR A 119 -11.25 3.60 -12.42
N GLN A 120 -10.67 4.76 -12.13
CA GLN A 120 -9.76 5.48 -13.02
C GLN A 120 -8.32 5.37 -12.52
N ILE A 121 -7.34 5.41 -13.43
CA ILE A 121 -5.94 5.07 -13.15
C ILE A 121 -5.03 6.24 -13.52
N ILE A 122 -4.17 6.64 -12.59
CA ILE A 122 -3.02 7.53 -12.80
C ILE A 122 -1.76 6.69 -12.65
N HIS A 123 -1.04 6.54 -13.76
CA HIS A 123 0.16 5.72 -13.86
C HIS A 123 1.05 6.23 -15.00
N ARG A 124 2.36 6.11 -14.82
CA ARG A 124 3.35 6.29 -15.88
C ARG A 124 4.58 5.43 -15.55
N GLU A 125 5.21 4.93 -16.60
CA GLU A 125 6.51 4.26 -16.51
C GLU A 125 7.60 5.22 -16.04
N SER A 126 8.24 4.87 -14.93
CA SER A 126 9.33 5.60 -14.31
C SER A 126 10.68 5.11 -14.86
N PRO A 127 11.78 5.87 -14.69
CA PRO A 127 13.09 5.44 -15.18
C PRO A 127 13.71 4.36 -14.28
N ASP A 128 12.95 3.49 -13.62
CA ASP A 128 13.48 2.38 -12.84
C ASP A 128 14.01 1.27 -13.77
N ARG A 129 15.23 0.80 -13.53
CA ARG A 129 15.85 -0.21 -14.40
C ARG A 129 15.15 -1.56 -14.38
N ARG A 130 14.40 -1.89 -13.32
CA ARG A 130 13.59 -3.12 -13.27
C ARG A 130 12.26 -2.94 -14.00
N GLY A 131 11.89 -1.73 -14.41
CA GLY A 131 10.61 -1.45 -15.04
C GLY A 131 9.45 -1.65 -14.06
N ILE A 132 9.52 -1.09 -12.86
CA ILE A 132 8.41 -1.16 -11.90
C ILE A 132 8.08 0.19 -11.29
N ASP A 133 6.79 0.45 -11.12
CA ASP A 133 6.26 1.78 -10.87
C ASP A 133 5.28 1.82 -9.71
N VAL A 134 4.88 3.05 -9.39
CA VAL A 134 3.75 3.36 -8.51
C VAL A 134 2.54 3.77 -9.34
N ALA A 135 1.35 3.50 -8.81
CA ALA A 135 0.09 3.93 -9.40
C ALA A 135 -0.86 4.46 -8.33
N LEU A 136 -1.72 5.41 -8.72
CA LEU A 136 -2.90 5.77 -7.96
C LEU A 136 -4.14 5.38 -8.77
N VAL A 137 -5.03 4.61 -8.14
CA VAL A 137 -6.33 4.25 -8.69
C VAL A 137 -7.40 4.88 -7.82
N TYR A 138 -8.42 5.47 -8.43
CA TYR A 138 -9.41 6.27 -7.70
C TYR A 138 -10.83 6.05 -8.21
N HIS A 139 -11.79 6.12 -7.29
CA HIS A 139 -13.21 6.09 -7.62
C HIS A 139 -13.67 7.49 -8.07
N PRO A 140 -14.14 7.67 -9.31
CA PRO A 140 -14.36 9.01 -9.89
C PRO A 140 -15.51 9.79 -9.24
N GLU A 141 -16.45 9.10 -8.57
CA GLU A 141 -17.53 9.78 -7.83
C GLU A 141 -17.06 10.37 -6.50
N THR A 142 -15.98 9.85 -5.92
CA THR A 142 -15.53 10.27 -4.58
C THR A 142 -14.24 11.08 -4.60
N PHE A 143 -13.48 11.01 -5.71
CA PHE A 143 -12.25 11.77 -5.91
C PHE A 143 -12.07 12.22 -7.36
N GLN A 144 -11.77 13.50 -7.55
CA GLN A 144 -11.54 14.14 -8.85
C GLN A 144 -10.15 14.79 -8.88
N PRO A 145 -9.17 14.19 -9.60
CA PRO A 145 -7.84 14.78 -9.76
C PRO A 145 -7.90 16.16 -10.43
N ILE A 146 -7.13 17.10 -9.89
CA ILE A 146 -6.97 18.47 -10.40
C ILE A 146 -5.57 18.66 -11.00
N ASP A 147 -4.55 18.14 -10.32
CA ASP A 147 -3.16 18.25 -10.75
C ASP A 147 -2.42 16.94 -10.44
N THR A 148 -1.44 16.63 -11.28
CA THR A 148 -0.64 15.39 -11.19
C THR A 148 0.80 15.71 -11.55
N SER A 149 1.73 15.23 -10.74
CA SER A 149 3.16 15.33 -11.03
C SER A 149 3.86 14.04 -10.66
N PHE A 150 4.89 13.71 -11.43
CA PHE A 150 5.77 12.58 -11.15
C PHE A 150 7.14 13.16 -10.79
N LEU A 151 7.52 13.01 -9.53
CA LEU A 151 8.72 13.63 -8.99
C LEU A 151 9.91 12.70 -9.23
N LYS A 152 10.79 13.10 -10.15
CA LYS A 152 12.00 12.35 -10.49
C LYS A 152 13.05 12.45 -9.40
N LEU A 153 13.38 11.30 -8.81
CA LEU A 153 14.48 11.22 -7.85
C LEU A 153 15.83 11.37 -8.57
N LYS A 154 16.68 12.24 -8.03
CA LYS A 154 18.06 12.45 -8.48
C LYS A 154 18.99 12.26 -7.29
N TYR A 155 20.08 11.53 -7.50
CA TYR A 155 21.09 11.32 -6.48
C TYR A 155 22.21 12.35 -6.64
N LYS A 156 22.56 13.03 -5.55
CA LYS A 156 23.62 14.04 -5.58
C LYS A 156 24.96 13.37 -5.93
N GLY A 157 25.59 13.82 -7.02
CA GLY A 157 26.86 13.27 -7.50
C GLY A 157 26.73 11.97 -8.31
N ASP A 158 25.51 11.51 -8.58
CA ASP A 158 25.24 10.33 -9.41
C ASP A 158 24.07 10.63 -10.35
N SER A 159 24.41 10.98 -11.60
CA SER A 159 23.46 11.27 -12.67
C SER A 159 23.05 10.03 -13.46
N ILE A 160 23.69 8.88 -13.22
CA ILE A 160 23.49 7.65 -13.98
C ILE A 160 22.44 6.78 -13.30
N SER A 161 22.47 6.68 -11.97
CA SER A 161 21.49 5.89 -11.23
C SER A 161 20.09 6.47 -11.39
N THR A 162 19.19 5.61 -11.84
CA THR A 162 17.76 5.91 -11.96
C THR A 162 16.95 4.98 -11.05
N THR A 163 15.70 5.35 -10.80
CA THR A 163 14.81 4.69 -9.84
C THR A 163 13.38 5.17 -10.06
N ARG A 164 12.46 4.63 -9.26
CA ARG A 164 11.05 5.00 -9.24
C ARG A 164 10.84 6.47 -8.91
N GLU A 165 9.85 7.05 -9.58
CA GLU A 165 9.35 8.38 -9.27
C GLU A 165 8.37 8.35 -8.10
N ILE A 166 8.19 9.49 -7.44
CA ILE A 166 7.10 9.68 -6.47
C ILE A 166 5.91 10.26 -7.22
N LEU A 167 4.76 9.60 -7.16
CA LEU A 167 3.53 10.12 -7.75
C LEU A 167 2.87 11.08 -6.77
N TYR A 168 2.68 12.34 -7.20
CA TYR A 168 1.91 13.36 -6.52
C TYR A 168 0.61 13.63 -7.27
N VAL A 169 -0.51 13.64 -6.55
CA VAL A 169 -1.83 14.00 -7.08
C VAL A 169 -2.51 14.96 -6.12
N LYS A 170 -2.98 16.09 -6.63
CA LYS A 170 -3.92 16.97 -5.94
C LYS A 170 -5.30 16.71 -6.51
N GLY A 171 -6.31 16.49 -5.68
CA GLY A 171 -7.67 16.35 -6.15
C GLY A 171 -8.71 16.80 -5.15
N LYS A 172 -9.92 16.99 -5.65
CA LYS A 172 -11.10 17.33 -4.87
C LYS A 172 -11.80 16.04 -4.45
N THR A 173 -12.12 15.92 -3.17
CA THR A 173 -12.95 14.83 -2.68
C THR A 173 -14.43 15.21 -2.80
N HIS A 174 -15.34 14.25 -2.63
CA HIS A 174 -16.78 14.53 -2.66
C HIS A 174 -17.31 15.36 -1.47
N THR A 175 -16.47 15.67 -0.47
CA THR A 175 -16.78 16.66 0.58
C THR A 175 -16.41 18.08 0.17
N ASP A 176 -15.91 18.26 -1.05
CA ASP A 176 -15.29 19.47 -1.54
C ASP A 176 -13.94 19.84 -0.90
N ASP A 177 -13.39 19.02 0.00
CA ASP A 177 -12.02 19.17 0.46
C ASP A 177 -11.01 18.91 -0.65
N THR A 178 -9.92 19.67 -0.64
CA THR A 178 -8.74 19.39 -1.47
C THR A 178 -7.77 18.49 -0.72
N LEU A 179 -7.51 17.31 -1.28
CA LEU A 179 -6.57 16.33 -0.74
C LEU A 179 -5.32 16.24 -1.62
N HIS A 180 -4.15 16.32 -0.99
CA HIS A 180 -2.86 16.09 -1.61
C HIS A 180 -2.39 14.68 -1.29
N ILE A 181 -2.14 13.89 -2.32
CA ILE A 181 -1.80 12.47 -2.21
C ILE A 181 -0.41 12.23 -2.77
N PHE A 182 0.38 11.45 -2.05
CA PHE A 182 1.67 10.95 -2.54
C PHE A 182 1.69 9.42 -2.50
N VAL A 183 2.11 8.78 -3.59
CA VAL A 183 2.36 7.32 -3.64
C VAL A 183 3.85 7.09 -3.81
N ASN A 184 4.44 6.33 -2.88
CA ASN A 184 5.89 6.15 -2.77
C ASN A 184 6.27 4.68 -2.91
N HIS A 185 7.40 4.42 -3.57
CA HIS A 185 8.12 3.16 -3.49
C HIS A 185 9.62 3.42 -3.46
N TRP A 186 10.17 3.63 -2.27
CA TRP A 186 11.55 4.09 -2.09
C TRP A 186 12.58 2.98 -2.32
N PRO A 187 13.84 3.34 -2.67
CA PRO A 187 14.91 2.39 -2.92
C PRO A 187 15.04 1.33 -1.81
N SER A 188 15.09 0.06 -2.23
CA SER A 188 15.15 -1.08 -1.32
C SER A 188 16.43 -1.11 -0.51
N ARG A 189 16.44 -1.93 0.55
CA ARG A 189 17.62 -2.14 1.41
C ARG A 189 18.68 -3.08 0.82
N TRP A 190 18.72 -3.22 -0.50
CA TRP A 190 19.69 -4.08 -1.18
C TRP A 190 21.12 -3.57 -0.96
N GLY A 191 22.07 -4.47 -0.67
CA GLY A 191 23.42 -4.14 -0.14
C GLY A 191 23.45 -3.91 1.39
N GLY A 192 22.29 -3.79 2.03
CA GLY A 192 22.17 -3.54 3.46
C GLY A 192 21.70 -2.11 3.76
N GLN A 193 21.26 -1.89 5.00
CA GLN A 193 20.67 -0.60 5.41
C GLN A 193 21.66 0.56 5.21
N LEU A 194 22.89 0.40 5.70
CA LEU A 194 23.90 1.46 5.70
C LEU A 194 24.29 1.87 4.27
N GLU A 195 24.45 0.91 3.37
CA GLU A 195 24.83 1.19 1.97
C GLU A 195 23.72 1.91 1.19
N SER A 196 22.47 1.57 1.49
CA SER A 196 21.30 2.07 0.76
C SER A 196 20.65 3.33 1.36
N GLU A 197 20.98 3.70 2.60
CA GLU A 197 20.29 4.77 3.34
C GLU A 197 20.31 6.12 2.62
N ASN A 198 21.44 6.50 2.02
CA ASN A 198 21.56 7.78 1.30
C ASN A 198 20.57 7.92 0.14
N ARG A 199 20.19 6.80 -0.50
CA ARG A 199 19.20 6.81 -1.58
C ARG A 199 17.79 7.08 -1.04
N ARG A 200 17.45 6.54 0.14
CA ARG A 200 16.18 6.84 0.83
C ARG A 200 16.15 8.24 1.44
N ILE A 201 17.28 8.75 1.95
CA ILE A 201 17.42 10.15 2.36
C ILE A 201 17.15 11.10 1.18
N SER A 202 17.64 10.77 -0.01
CA SER A 202 17.36 11.57 -1.21
C SER A 202 15.86 11.59 -1.55
N ALA A 203 15.18 10.44 -1.44
CA ALA A 203 13.74 10.34 -1.66
C ALA A 203 12.94 11.16 -0.62
N ALA A 204 13.33 11.06 0.65
CA ALA A 204 12.76 11.83 1.75
C ALA A 204 12.88 13.35 1.53
N ASN A 205 14.05 13.82 1.09
CA ASN A 205 14.29 15.23 0.81
C ASN A 205 13.46 15.75 -0.36
N LEU A 206 13.36 14.99 -1.46
CA LEU A 206 12.50 15.34 -2.60
C LEU A 206 11.03 15.46 -2.19
N LEU A 207 10.55 14.49 -1.40
CA LEU A 207 9.18 14.52 -0.88
C LEU A 207 8.95 15.71 0.05
N LYS A 208 9.89 15.98 0.97
CA LYS A 208 9.84 17.12 1.89
C LYS A 208 9.80 18.45 1.15
N GLU A 209 10.56 18.61 0.07
CA GLU A 209 10.55 19.81 -0.75
C GLU A 209 9.15 20.08 -1.30
N LYS A 210 8.52 19.07 -1.92
CA LYS A 210 7.16 19.22 -2.46
C LYS A 210 6.11 19.48 -1.37
N VAL A 211 6.22 18.80 -0.22
CA VAL A 211 5.32 19.05 0.93
C VAL A 211 5.50 20.48 1.47
N SER A 212 6.74 20.98 1.54
CA SER A 212 7.03 22.33 2.01
C SER A 212 6.45 23.40 1.06
N GLU A 213 6.48 23.16 -0.25
CA GLU A 213 5.81 24.00 -1.25
C GLU A 213 4.29 24.05 -1.01
N ILE A 214 3.67 22.89 -0.77
CA ILE A 214 2.23 22.80 -0.47
C ILE A 214 1.88 23.58 0.79
N PHE A 215 2.63 23.39 1.89
CA PHE A 215 2.38 24.10 3.14
C PHE A 215 2.67 25.61 3.06
N LYS A 216 3.62 26.03 2.21
CA LYS A 216 3.85 27.45 1.95
C LYS A 216 2.66 28.10 1.26
N ASN A 217 1.97 27.38 0.38
CA ASN A 217 0.77 27.85 -0.30
C ASN A 217 -0.46 27.81 0.61
N ASN A 218 -0.61 26.76 1.43
CA ASN A 218 -1.67 26.64 2.42
C ASN A 218 -1.20 25.76 3.60
N SER A 219 -1.00 26.38 4.77
CA SER A 219 -0.55 25.70 5.99
C SER A 219 -1.54 24.69 6.55
N ASN A 220 -2.81 24.77 6.14
CA ASN A 220 -3.89 23.86 6.55
C ASN A 220 -4.17 22.76 5.50
N SER A 221 -3.26 22.54 4.54
CA SER A 221 -3.45 21.53 3.49
C SER A 221 -3.64 20.13 4.08
N LEU A 222 -4.65 19.40 3.59
CA LEU A 222 -4.86 17.98 3.89
C LEU A 222 -3.90 17.17 3.00
N ILE A 223 -2.94 16.48 3.62
CA ILE A 223 -1.93 15.71 2.90
C ILE A 223 -1.94 14.27 3.42
N VAL A 224 -2.04 13.30 2.50
CA VAL A 224 -1.79 11.89 2.77
C VAL A 224 -0.63 11.41 1.91
N ILE A 225 0.38 10.86 2.55
CA ILE A 225 1.52 10.22 1.91
C ILE A 225 1.41 8.74 2.23
N MET A 226 1.35 7.91 1.21
CA MET A 226 1.30 6.45 1.33
C MET A 226 2.44 5.82 0.54
N GLY A 227 2.84 4.61 0.91
CA GLY A 227 3.85 3.91 0.15
C GLY A 227 4.61 2.84 0.91
N ASP A 228 5.42 2.11 0.15
CA ASP A 228 6.52 1.29 0.67
C ASP A 228 7.77 2.17 0.73
N PHE A 229 8.14 2.55 1.95
CA PHE A 229 9.28 3.43 2.20
C PHE A 229 10.61 2.66 2.30
N ASN A 230 10.58 1.32 2.31
CA ASN A 230 11.76 0.49 2.56
C ASN A 230 12.58 0.92 3.80
N ASP A 231 11.94 1.62 4.74
CA ASP A 231 12.47 2.08 6.01
C ASP A 231 11.36 2.04 7.05
N TYR A 232 11.75 1.98 8.33
CA TYR A 232 10.82 2.02 9.46
C TYR A 232 10.60 3.47 9.93
N PRO A 233 9.48 3.78 10.61
CA PRO A 233 9.15 5.14 11.05
C PRO A 233 10.28 5.86 11.81
N GLU A 234 11.07 5.12 12.57
CA GLU A 234 12.19 5.66 13.37
C GLU A 234 13.49 5.89 12.60
N ASN A 235 13.60 5.39 11.36
CA ASN A 235 14.81 5.56 10.54
C ASN A 235 14.98 7.01 10.09
N ARG A 236 16.25 7.39 9.86
CA ARG A 236 16.67 8.77 9.59
C ARG A 236 15.91 9.41 8.43
N SER A 237 15.72 8.69 7.33
CA SER A 237 15.00 9.16 6.14
C SER A 237 13.58 9.68 6.48
N LEU A 238 12.85 8.96 7.33
CA LEU A 238 11.49 9.30 7.72
C LEU A 238 11.46 10.29 8.90
N ARG A 239 12.14 9.96 10.00
CA ARG A 239 12.09 10.71 11.25
C ARG A 239 12.78 12.07 11.16
N THR A 240 13.94 12.13 10.51
CA THR A 240 14.81 13.32 10.53
C THR A 240 14.69 14.10 9.23
N GLU A 241 14.85 13.42 8.09
CA GLU A 241 14.92 14.08 6.79
C GLU A 241 13.52 14.53 6.35
N LEU A 242 12.57 13.58 6.19
CA LEU A 242 11.17 13.93 5.90
C LEU A 242 10.49 14.67 7.07
N ASN A 243 10.99 14.48 8.30
CA ASN A 243 10.45 15.06 9.53
C ASN A 243 8.99 14.61 9.80
N ALA A 244 8.72 13.32 9.57
CA ALA A 244 7.45 12.69 9.87
C ALA A 244 7.44 12.25 11.35
N LEU A 245 6.71 12.99 12.18
CA LEU A 245 6.74 12.86 13.63
C LEU A 245 5.89 11.68 14.14
N GLU A 246 6.21 11.16 15.33
CA GLU A 246 5.29 10.30 16.08
C GLU A 246 4.06 11.14 16.50
N PRO A 247 2.83 10.67 16.24
CA PRO A 247 1.62 11.33 16.72
C PRO A 247 1.61 11.42 18.26
N GLY A 248 1.67 12.65 18.77
CA GLY A 248 1.53 12.96 20.20
C GLY A 248 0.09 13.34 20.55
N LYS A 249 -0.07 14.29 21.47
CA LYS A 249 -1.38 14.86 21.84
C LYS A 249 -1.71 16.19 21.16
N VAL A 250 -0.69 16.89 20.68
CA VAL A 250 -0.82 18.20 20.05
C VAL A 250 -0.22 18.12 18.66
N PHE A 251 -0.99 18.54 17.67
CA PHE A 251 -0.58 18.53 16.27
C PHE A 251 -0.42 19.94 15.73
N CYS A 252 0.54 20.13 14.84
CA CYS A 252 0.74 21.35 14.08
C CYS A 252 0.31 21.10 12.64
N ASN A 253 -0.62 21.93 12.13
CA ASN A 253 -1.27 21.73 10.82
C ASN A 253 -0.27 21.53 9.67
N SER A 254 0.83 22.30 9.69
CA SER A 254 1.89 22.29 8.68
C SER A 254 3.05 21.32 8.96
N LYS A 255 2.83 20.31 9.81
CA LYS A 255 3.79 19.21 10.05
C LYS A 255 3.23 17.88 9.60
N LEU A 256 4.12 16.93 9.35
CA LEU A 256 3.79 15.55 9.00
C LEU A 256 3.84 14.64 10.23
N TYR A 257 2.93 13.67 10.27
CA TYR A 257 2.80 12.69 11.34
C TYR A 257 2.64 11.29 10.76
N ASN A 258 3.45 10.36 11.23
CA ASN A 258 3.49 9.00 10.71
C ASN A 258 2.57 8.08 11.52
N LEU A 259 1.53 7.55 10.89
CA LEU A 259 0.52 6.71 11.55
C LEU A 259 1.00 5.27 11.77
N ALA A 260 2.20 4.91 11.30
CA ALA A 260 2.77 3.58 11.51
C ALA A 260 3.51 3.42 12.86
N TYR A 261 3.75 4.49 13.62
CA TYR A 261 4.43 4.42 14.93
C TYR A 261 3.78 3.45 15.94
N PRO A 262 2.44 3.37 16.08
CA PRO A 262 1.80 2.41 16.98
C PRO A 262 2.16 0.94 16.69
N PHE A 263 2.55 0.61 15.46
CA PHE A 263 2.92 -0.75 15.06
C PHE A 263 4.33 -1.13 15.53
N LEU A 264 5.23 -0.16 15.77
CA LEU A 264 6.57 -0.43 16.31
C LEU A 264 6.54 -1.01 17.73
N LYS A 265 5.47 -0.74 18.48
CA LYS A 265 5.29 -1.20 19.86
C LYS A 265 4.60 -2.57 19.95
N LYS A 266 4.10 -3.10 18.84
CA LYS A 266 3.33 -4.36 18.78
C LYS A 266 4.20 -5.48 18.23
N THR A 267 4.35 -6.56 18.99
CA THR A 267 5.04 -7.76 18.52
C THR A 267 4.16 -8.55 17.55
N GLY A 268 4.76 -9.11 16.49
CA GLY A 268 4.04 -9.95 15.54
C GLY A 268 3.13 -9.22 14.55
N LEU A 269 3.21 -7.89 14.48
CA LEU A 269 2.42 -7.06 13.57
C LEU A 269 3.34 -6.23 12.66
N GLY A 270 3.08 -6.26 11.36
CA GLY A 270 3.88 -5.57 10.36
C GLY A 270 3.39 -5.88 8.96
N SER A 271 3.70 -5.02 8.00
CA SER A 271 3.35 -5.25 6.61
C SER A 271 4.27 -6.25 5.92
N HIS A 272 5.52 -6.38 6.37
CA HIS A 272 6.53 -7.27 5.78
C HIS A 272 7.28 -8.05 6.88
N LYS A 273 7.74 -9.26 6.57
CA LYS A 273 8.51 -10.11 7.50
C LYS A 273 9.87 -10.50 6.90
N TYR A 274 10.95 -10.06 7.54
CA TYR A 274 12.33 -10.35 7.15
C TYR A 274 13.09 -11.07 8.26
N GLN A 275 13.69 -12.22 7.95
CA GLN A 275 14.49 -13.01 8.90
C GLN A 275 13.79 -13.21 10.27
N GLY A 276 12.51 -13.58 10.24
CA GLY A 276 11.70 -13.81 11.44
C GLY A 276 11.12 -12.56 12.10
N LYS A 277 11.53 -11.35 11.68
CA LYS A 277 11.06 -10.09 12.27
C LYS A 277 10.01 -9.43 11.39
N TRP A 278 8.86 -9.14 11.97
CA TRP A 278 7.85 -8.27 11.37
C TRP A 278 8.31 -6.81 11.43
N GLY A 279 8.00 -6.06 10.38
CA GLY A 279 8.30 -4.64 10.29
C GLY A 279 7.26 -3.91 9.44
N MET A 280 7.21 -2.58 9.60
CA MET A 280 6.26 -1.72 8.91
C MET A 280 6.97 -0.85 7.86
N LEU A 281 7.18 -1.43 6.68
CA LEU A 281 7.77 -0.71 5.54
C LEU A 281 6.71 0.13 4.81
N ASP A 282 5.48 -0.39 4.79
CA ASP A 282 4.32 0.25 4.20
C ASP A 282 3.66 1.17 5.23
N GLN A 283 3.50 2.46 4.91
CA GLN A 283 3.09 3.46 5.92
C GLN A 283 2.12 4.48 5.35
N PHE A 284 1.27 5.03 6.22
CA PHE A 284 0.56 6.29 5.97
C PHE A 284 1.16 7.40 6.83
N ILE A 285 1.47 8.53 6.21
CA ILE A 285 1.94 9.76 6.86
C ILE A 285 0.98 10.87 6.47
N VAL A 286 0.46 11.60 7.46
CA VAL A 286 -0.59 12.61 7.25
C VAL A 286 -0.14 13.99 7.71
N SER A 287 -0.71 15.05 7.15
CA SER A 287 -0.53 16.39 7.71
C SER A 287 -1.25 16.53 9.06
N GLY A 288 -0.74 17.41 9.91
CA GLY A 288 -1.40 17.72 11.18
C GLY A 288 -2.81 18.29 10.99
N SER A 289 -3.11 18.87 9.82
CA SER A 289 -4.44 19.37 9.48
C SER A 289 -5.51 18.26 9.45
N LEU A 290 -5.15 17.06 8.99
CA LEU A 290 -6.02 15.88 9.06
C LEU A 290 -6.24 15.38 10.50
N LEU A 291 -5.25 15.56 11.37
CA LEU A 291 -5.33 15.16 12.78
C LEU A 291 -6.06 16.20 13.65
N ASN A 292 -5.95 17.48 13.31
CA ASN A 292 -6.62 18.59 14.00
C ASN A 292 -8.03 18.87 13.46
N LYS A 293 -8.56 18.03 12.56
CA LYS A 293 -9.90 18.19 11.96
C LYS A 293 -10.09 19.58 11.36
N SER A 294 -9.07 20.09 10.66
CA SER A 294 -9.08 21.44 10.07
C SER A 294 -9.85 21.52 8.75
N GLY A 295 -10.23 20.39 8.16
CA GLY A 295 -11.15 20.28 7.01
C GLY A 295 -12.35 19.40 7.37
N VAL A 296 -13.18 19.07 6.37
CA VAL A 296 -14.32 18.15 6.58
C VAL A 296 -13.81 16.74 6.83
N LEU A 297 -12.82 16.30 6.04
CA LEU A 297 -12.14 15.02 6.26
C LEU A 297 -11.08 15.12 7.35
N TYR A 298 -11.10 14.15 8.26
CA TYR A 298 -10.11 14.02 9.32
C TYR A 298 -9.76 12.56 9.61
N CYS A 299 -8.68 12.32 10.36
CA CYS A 299 -8.38 11.02 10.93
C CYS A 299 -7.78 11.16 12.32
N GLU A 300 -7.68 10.05 13.03
CA GLU A 300 -7.03 9.93 14.32
C GLU A 300 -5.72 9.14 14.19
N PRO A 301 -4.78 9.28 15.15
CA PRO A 301 -3.50 8.57 15.13
C PRO A 301 -3.57 7.06 14.92
N ASN A 302 -4.69 6.42 15.28
CA ASN A 302 -4.90 4.98 15.19
C ASN A 302 -5.80 4.56 14.01
N ASN A 303 -6.16 5.46 13.08
CA ASN A 303 -7.01 5.09 11.93
C ASN A 303 -6.26 4.38 10.79
N MET A 304 -4.94 4.23 10.89
CA MET A 304 -4.21 3.30 10.03
C MET A 304 -4.39 1.87 10.55
N SER A 305 -4.81 0.95 9.69
CA SER A 305 -4.94 -0.47 9.99
C SER A 305 -4.16 -1.34 9.01
N LEU A 306 -3.78 -2.54 9.47
CA LEU A 306 -3.17 -3.56 8.65
C LEU A 306 -4.26 -4.54 8.19
N PHE A 307 -4.43 -4.70 6.88
CA PHE A 307 -5.37 -5.67 6.32
C PHE A 307 -4.72 -7.06 6.29
N LYS A 308 -5.11 -7.92 7.23
CA LYS A 308 -4.45 -9.21 7.47
C LYS A 308 -5.45 -10.37 7.62
N PRO A 309 -6.28 -10.67 6.61
CA PRO A 309 -7.06 -11.90 6.61
C PRO A 309 -6.15 -13.14 6.47
N ASP A 310 -6.58 -14.27 7.02
CA ASP A 310 -5.78 -15.52 7.06
C ASP A 310 -5.29 -15.99 5.69
N PHE A 311 -6.04 -15.74 4.62
CA PHE A 311 -5.65 -16.15 3.26
C PHE A 311 -4.43 -15.40 2.74
N LEU A 312 -4.02 -14.28 3.35
CA LEU A 312 -2.79 -13.56 3.04
C LEU A 312 -1.58 -14.08 3.79
N LEU A 313 -1.74 -15.08 4.65
CA LEU A 313 -0.69 -15.60 5.50
C LEU A 313 -0.44 -17.08 5.23
N GLU A 314 0.79 -17.50 5.51
CA GLU A 314 1.17 -18.91 5.58
C GLU A 314 2.01 -19.17 6.83
N THR A 315 2.11 -20.43 7.25
CA THR A 315 2.99 -20.82 8.35
C THR A 315 4.45 -20.59 7.98
N ASP A 316 5.17 -19.85 8.82
CA ASP A 316 6.61 -19.69 8.70
C ASP A 316 7.31 -20.87 9.37
N ARG A 317 7.72 -21.86 8.57
CA ARG A 317 8.41 -23.05 9.07
C ARG A 317 9.85 -22.79 9.49
N THR A 318 10.45 -21.68 9.05
CA THR A 318 11.87 -21.36 9.31
C THR A 318 12.02 -20.56 10.60
N TYR A 319 11.14 -19.57 10.82
CA TYR A 319 11.21 -18.67 11.97
C TYR A 319 10.01 -18.76 12.91
N PHE A 320 9.16 -19.77 12.74
CA PHE A 320 7.92 -20.00 13.50
C PHE A 320 6.86 -18.88 13.31
N GLY A 321 5.62 -19.20 13.68
CA GLY A 321 4.47 -18.30 13.53
C GLY A 321 3.97 -18.19 12.09
N GLN A 322 3.51 -16.99 11.70
CA GLN A 322 3.00 -16.69 10.36
C GLN A 322 3.95 -15.76 9.59
N LYS A 323 3.81 -15.73 8.27
CA LYS A 323 4.45 -14.76 7.35
C LYS A 323 3.49 -14.45 6.19
N PRO A 324 3.70 -13.36 5.43
CA PRO A 324 2.93 -13.11 4.22
C PRO A 324 3.06 -14.28 3.23
N PHE A 325 1.93 -14.69 2.66
CA PHE A 325 1.89 -15.74 1.65
C PHE A 325 2.33 -15.15 0.31
N ARG A 326 3.64 -15.14 0.07
CA ARG A 326 4.28 -14.48 -1.07
C ARG A 326 4.23 -15.29 -2.36
N SER A 327 4.38 -14.63 -3.51
CA SER A 327 4.27 -15.21 -4.85
C SER A 327 5.40 -16.17 -5.16
N PHE A 328 6.61 -15.89 -4.66
CA PHE A 328 7.78 -16.74 -4.89
C PHE A 328 8.59 -17.02 -3.61
N VAL A 329 9.08 -18.25 -3.49
CA VAL A 329 10.06 -18.66 -2.47
C VAL A 329 11.32 -19.12 -3.17
N GLY A 330 12.40 -18.34 -3.07
CA GLY A 330 13.51 -18.47 -4.02
C GLY A 330 12.96 -18.35 -5.44
N TYR A 331 13.38 -19.18 -6.39
CA TYR A 331 12.86 -19.19 -7.77
C TYR A 331 11.53 -19.95 -7.94
N LYS A 332 11.04 -20.65 -6.90
CA LYS A 332 9.82 -21.45 -7.00
C LYS A 332 8.59 -20.55 -6.90
N PHE A 333 7.69 -20.66 -7.88
CA PHE A 333 6.36 -20.05 -7.78
C PHE A 333 5.57 -20.72 -6.65
N ASN A 334 5.31 -19.96 -5.60
CA ASN A 334 4.61 -20.40 -4.39
C ASN A 334 3.09 -20.23 -4.52
N ASP A 335 2.63 -19.58 -5.59
CA ASP A 335 1.21 -19.28 -5.82
C ASP A 335 0.60 -18.57 -4.60
N GLY A 336 1.31 -17.59 -4.05
CA GLY A 336 0.82 -16.63 -3.05
C GLY A 336 0.28 -15.34 -3.66
N PHE A 337 0.22 -14.29 -2.83
CA PHE A 337 -0.33 -12.96 -3.10
C PHE A 337 0.77 -11.90 -3.24
N SER A 338 1.44 -11.59 -2.12
CA SER A 338 2.52 -10.61 -1.99
C SER A 338 3.35 -10.96 -0.75
N ASP A 339 4.60 -10.55 -0.73
CA ASP A 339 5.43 -10.52 0.47
C ASP A 339 5.13 -9.36 1.41
N HIS A 340 4.22 -8.47 1.01
CA HIS A 340 3.65 -7.41 1.83
C HIS A 340 2.18 -7.69 2.16
N LEU A 341 1.70 -7.09 3.24
CA LEU A 341 0.29 -7.00 3.60
C LEU A 341 -0.22 -5.58 3.29
N PRO A 342 -1.45 -5.42 2.77
CA PRO A 342 -2.01 -4.09 2.52
C PRO A 342 -2.24 -3.32 3.80
N ILE A 343 -2.13 -1.99 3.69
CA ILE A 343 -2.51 -1.05 4.76
C ILE A 343 -3.72 -0.24 4.32
N ILE A 344 -4.55 0.14 5.29
CA ILE A 344 -5.76 0.92 5.07
C ILE A 344 -5.73 2.15 5.97
N LEU A 345 -6.21 3.27 5.46
CA LEU A 345 -6.48 4.49 6.21
C LEU A 345 -7.92 4.91 5.95
N ASP A 346 -8.69 5.04 7.04
CA ASP A 346 -10.04 5.60 7.00
C ASP A 346 -10.00 7.06 7.44
N LEU A 347 -10.62 7.93 6.63
CA LEU A 347 -10.93 9.31 6.99
C LEU A 347 -12.43 9.44 7.32
N TRP A 348 -12.74 10.34 8.24
CA TRP A 348 -14.07 10.57 8.83
C TRP A 348 -14.54 12.01 8.61
N ARG A 349 -15.84 12.26 8.84
CA ARG A 349 -16.47 13.60 8.79
C ARG A 349 -17.11 14.05 10.08
#